data_AF-A0A2V5Q2F5-F1
#
_entry.id   AF-A0A2V5Q2F5-F1
#
_cell.length_a   1.000
_cell.length_b   1.000
_cell.length_c   1.000
_cell.angle_alpha   90.00
_cell.angle_beta   90.00
_cell.angle_gamma   90.00
#
_symmetry.space_group_name_H-M   'P 1'
#
loop_
_entity.id
_entity.type
_entity.pdbx_description
1 polymer ?
#
loop_
_entity_poly.entity_id
_entity_poly.type
_entity_poly.pdbx_seq_one_letter_code
_entity_poly.pdbx_strand_id
1 'polypeptide(L)'
;MTIRPGKQCESQASVLLVALGIAFVLGVGIASYLLVVQSQYRMVAKSQSWNTALALAEAGIEEGLAQVNVSFGTNFLPSLQANWGAPNGGVYGPRTNAMANGYYSVVIIPSSPGPTIIATGYANIPALSLQSKRTVQVATTDTSAYGQAVAALQNVTMNGNNLMVDSYDSADTNYSNAQGNYDAAKRKAGGDVSTSTGILDVGNANIFGHVRTAPLGTASTGPNGRVGDLPANWNGQGIEPGWFLNDFNAIFPDVTVPFTNGTSVTKNKTGTNTYVLSSGDYLVNGNFSVGNNETLYVSGPTRLYVTGNFTMQGQNGSYITISPGATLQLYVGTTDGPSVSTTLLNVNNAGNASNFQYYGLPNNTSVTWSGNATYTGTVYAPEAQFTLTGGGNGNTSDYQGSCIVSSVVMNGHFNFHYDENLKRSGTRIGFTVAFWQEL
;
A
#
# COMPACT_ATOMS: atom_id res chain seq x y z
N MET A 1 -22.73 -109.25 17.62
CA MET A 1 -22.36 -108.59 16.35
C MET A 1 -22.20 -107.11 16.65
N THR A 2 -20.96 -106.68 16.89
CA THR A 2 -20.65 -105.33 17.40
C THR A 2 -20.30 -104.44 16.20
N ILE A 3 -21.20 -103.54 15.83
CA ILE A 3 -21.00 -102.59 14.73
C ILE A 3 -20.08 -101.48 15.24
N ARG A 4 -18.85 -101.40 14.71
CA ARG A 4 -17.93 -100.29 14.95
C ARG A 4 -18.37 -99.09 14.10
N PRO A 5 -18.63 -97.89 14.67
CA PRO A 5 -18.87 -96.70 13.86
C PRO A 5 -17.59 -96.33 13.09
N GLY A 6 -17.75 -95.98 11.81
CA GLY A 6 -16.65 -95.87 10.86
C GLY A 6 -15.73 -94.67 11.13
N LYS A 7 -14.41 -94.91 11.06
CA LYS A 7 -13.30 -93.93 11.06
C LYS A 7 -13.48 -92.71 10.12
N GLN A 8 -14.44 -92.75 9.18
CA GLN A 8 -14.74 -91.63 8.27
C GLN A 8 -15.50 -90.48 8.95
N CYS A 9 -16.30 -90.75 9.98
CA CYS A 9 -17.13 -89.72 10.63
C CYS A 9 -16.30 -88.76 11.52
N GLU A 10 -15.24 -89.26 12.16
CA GLU A 10 -14.31 -88.45 12.97
C GLU A 10 -13.42 -87.54 12.12
N SER A 11 -12.98 -88.02 10.94
CA SER A 11 -12.17 -87.23 10.00
C SER A 11 -12.98 -86.06 9.39
N GLN A 12 -14.26 -86.28 9.06
CA GLN A 12 -15.14 -85.23 8.55
C GLN A 12 -15.46 -84.15 9.59
N ALA A 13 -15.64 -84.52 10.86
CA ALA A 13 -15.86 -83.56 11.95
C ALA A 13 -14.61 -82.68 12.22
N SER A 14 -13.42 -83.27 12.12
CA SER A 14 -12.14 -82.54 12.25
C SER A 14 -11.94 -81.50 11.14
N VAL A 15 -12.21 -81.87 9.88
CA VAL A 15 -12.12 -80.95 8.73
C VAL A 15 -13.10 -79.79 8.88
N LEU A 16 -14.33 -80.05 9.36
CA LEU A 16 -15.32 -79.00 9.60
C LEU A 16 -14.86 -78.03 10.70
N LEU A 17 -14.34 -78.52 11.82
CA LEU A 17 -13.83 -77.69 12.91
C LEU A 17 -12.65 -76.81 12.49
N VAL A 18 -11.72 -77.36 11.70
CA VAL A 18 -10.58 -76.60 11.15
C VAL A 18 -11.08 -75.52 10.18
N ALA A 19 -12.02 -75.84 9.29
CA ALA A 19 -12.61 -74.88 8.37
C ALA A 19 -13.35 -73.74 9.10
N LEU A 20 -14.09 -74.06 10.17
CA LEU A 20 -14.82 -73.09 10.99
C LEU A 20 -13.85 -72.20 11.79
N GLY A 21 -12.76 -72.77 12.30
CA GLY A 21 -11.69 -72.03 12.97
C GLY A 21 -11.00 -71.04 12.04
N ILE A 22 -10.66 -71.47 10.82
CA ILE A 22 -10.07 -70.59 9.79
C ILE A 22 -11.07 -69.49 9.41
N ALA A 23 -12.34 -69.84 9.18
CA ALA A 23 -13.39 -68.87 8.84
C ALA A 23 -13.60 -67.84 9.96
N PHE A 24 -13.55 -68.26 11.23
CA PHE A 24 -13.64 -67.36 12.37
C PHE A 24 -12.46 -66.38 12.45
N VAL A 25 -11.23 -66.87 12.30
CA VAL A 25 -10.03 -66.03 12.30
C VAL A 25 -10.04 -65.02 11.15
N LEU A 26 -10.44 -65.47 9.96
CA LEU A 26 -10.60 -64.57 8.80
C LEU A 26 -11.72 -63.55 9.03
N GLY A 27 -12.86 -63.96 9.60
CA GLY A 27 -13.98 -63.08 9.92
C GLY A 27 -13.60 -61.98 10.92
N VAL A 28 -12.89 -62.34 12.00
CA VAL A 28 -12.35 -61.38 12.97
C VAL A 28 -11.30 -60.47 12.33
N GLY A 29 -10.43 -61.02 11.48
CA GLY A 29 -9.43 -60.25 10.74
C GLY A 29 -10.06 -59.18 9.83
N ILE A 30 -11.06 -59.56 9.04
CA ILE A 30 -11.79 -58.63 8.16
C ILE A 30 -12.55 -57.59 8.97
N ALA A 31 -13.26 -57.98 10.03
CA ALA A 31 -14.00 -57.06 10.88
C ALA A 31 -13.07 -56.02 11.55
N SER A 32 -11.93 -56.48 12.08
CA SER A 32 -10.91 -55.62 12.66
C SER A 32 -10.35 -54.63 11.64
N TYR A 33 -10.00 -55.11 10.44
CA TYR A 33 -9.51 -54.26 9.36
C TYR A 33 -10.53 -53.21 8.93
N LEU A 34 -11.80 -53.57 8.78
CA LEU A 34 -12.88 -52.64 8.43
C LEU A 34 -13.06 -51.54 9.48
N LEU A 35 -12.95 -51.86 10.77
CA LEU A 35 -13.00 -50.85 11.86
C LEU A 35 -11.80 -49.90 11.80
N VAL A 36 -10.60 -50.42 11.51
CA VAL A 36 -9.41 -49.58 11.33
C VAL A 36 -9.59 -48.66 10.12
N VAL A 37 -10.05 -49.16 8.97
CA VAL A 37 -10.32 -48.36 7.77
C VAL A 37 -11.38 -47.27 8.04
N GLN A 38 -12.45 -47.61 8.77
CA GLN A 38 -13.48 -46.63 9.13
C GLN A 38 -12.93 -45.52 10.04
N SER A 39 -12.09 -45.88 11.02
CA SER A 39 -11.47 -44.89 11.91
C SER A 39 -10.48 -43.99 11.16
N GLN A 40 -9.66 -44.57 10.28
CA GLN A 40 -8.75 -43.83 9.40
C GLN A 40 -9.52 -42.87 8.50
N TYR A 41 -10.58 -43.33 7.84
CA TYR A 41 -11.43 -42.48 6.99
C TYR A 41 -12.00 -41.28 7.77
N ARG A 42 -12.50 -41.49 8.99
CA ARG A 42 -13.01 -40.41 9.84
C ARG A 42 -11.92 -39.42 10.28
N MET A 43 -10.72 -39.91 10.62
CA MET A 43 -9.60 -39.06 10.99
C MET A 43 -9.12 -38.21 9.80
N VAL A 44 -9.05 -38.81 8.60
CA VAL A 44 -8.69 -38.10 7.37
C VAL A 44 -9.74 -37.03 7.04
N ALA A 45 -11.03 -37.36 7.08
CA ALA A 45 -12.10 -36.40 6.83
C ALA A 45 -12.07 -35.22 7.82
N LYS A 46 -11.81 -35.49 9.11
CA LYS A 46 -11.63 -34.45 10.13
C LYS A 46 -10.40 -33.58 9.83
N SER A 47 -9.26 -34.17 9.51
CA SER A 47 -8.03 -33.45 9.18
C SER A 47 -8.21 -32.54 7.97
N GLN A 48 -8.86 -33.03 6.91
CA GLN A 48 -9.21 -32.21 5.74
C GLN A 48 -10.10 -31.03 6.14
N SER A 49 -11.19 -31.28 6.88
CA SER A 49 -12.09 -30.21 7.34
C SER A 49 -11.40 -29.20 8.27
N TRP A 50 -10.44 -29.62 9.08
CA TRP A 50 -9.68 -28.76 9.98
C TRP A 50 -8.80 -27.77 9.18
N ASN A 51 -8.14 -28.25 8.14
CA ASN A 51 -7.36 -27.40 7.23
C ASN A 51 -8.29 -26.47 6.42
N THR A 52 -9.43 -26.97 5.94
CA THR A 52 -10.42 -26.14 5.24
C THR A 52 -10.99 -25.04 6.14
N ALA A 53 -11.25 -25.31 7.42
CA ALA A 53 -11.79 -24.31 8.34
C ALA A 53 -10.83 -23.12 8.52
N LEU A 54 -9.51 -23.34 8.50
CA LEU A 54 -8.53 -22.26 8.54
C LEU A 54 -8.57 -21.42 7.27
N ALA A 55 -8.55 -22.06 6.10
CA ALA A 55 -8.62 -21.35 4.82
C ALA A 55 -9.91 -20.52 4.69
N LEU A 56 -11.04 -21.02 5.22
CA LEU A 56 -12.29 -20.25 5.29
C LEU A 56 -12.18 -19.07 6.27
N ALA A 57 -11.52 -19.23 7.41
CA ALA A 57 -11.28 -18.13 8.33
C ALA A 57 -10.41 -17.04 7.68
N GLU A 58 -9.35 -17.43 6.97
CA GLU A 58 -8.49 -16.52 6.20
C GLU A 58 -9.27 -15.81 5.09
N ALA A 59 -10.16 -16.49 4.37
CA ALA A 59 -11.04 -15.83 3.41
C ALA A 59 -11.93 -14.75 4.05
N GLY A 60 -12.40 -14.99 5.28
CA GLY A 60 -13.11 -13.97 6.06
C GLY A 60 -12.21 -12.79 6.47
N ILE A 61 -10.96 -13.06 6.86
CA ILE A 61 -9.96 -11.99 7.11
C ILE A 61 -9.76 -11.15 5.85
N GLU A 62 -9.61 -11.77 4.68
CA GLU A 62 -9.44 -11.06 3.40
C GLU A 62 -10.65 -10.17 3.06
N GLU A 63 -11.89 -10.64 3.24
CA GLU A 63 -13.07 -9.77 3.08
C GLU A 63 -13.05 -8.60 4.07
N GLY A 64 -12.68 -8.87 5.33
CA GLY A 64 -12.55 -7.81 6.33
C GLY A 64 -11.49 -6.78 5.96
N LEU A 65 -10.33 -7.24 5.48
CA LEU A 65 -9.20 -6.39 5.11
C LEU A 65 -9.51 -5.57 3.84
N ALA A 66 -10.19 -6.17 2.88
CA ALA A 66 -10.71 -5.48 1.71
C ALA A 66 -11.73 -4.41 2.12
N GLN A 67 -12.63 -4.73 3.04
CA GLN A 67 -13.68 -3.82 3.49
C GLN A 67 -13.13 -2.57 4.19
N VAL A 68 -12.09 -2.71 5.03
CA VAL A 68 -11.45 -1.55 5.68
C VAL A 68 -10.60 -0.70 4.73
N ASN A 69 -10.25 -1.25 3.55
CA ASN A 69 -9.42 -0.60 2.54
C ASN A 69 -10.22 -0.19 1.27
N VAL A 70 -11.55 -0.13 1.32
CA VAL A 70 -12.40 0.28 0.19
C VAL A 70 -12.09 1.71 -0.28
N SER A 71 -11.71 2.60 0.64
CA SER A 71 -11.48 4.01 0.35
C SER A 71 -10.06 4.40 0.71
N PHE A 72 -9.47 5.27 -0.11
CA PHE A 72 -8.19 5.92 0.18
C PHE A 72 -8.22 6.58 1.58
N GLY A 73 -7.25 6.24 2.42
CA GLY A 73 -7.11 6.81 3.75
C GLY A 73 -7.42 5.84 4.89
N THR A 74 -7.66 6.40 6.08
CA THR A 74 -7.93 5.62 7.30
C THR A 74 -9.39 5.71 7.75
N ASN A 75 -10.25 6.42 7.02
CA ASN A 75 -11.66 6.55 7.37
C ASN A 75 -12.50 5.45 6.71
N PHE A 76 -12.54 4.29 7.34
CA PHE A 76 -13.26 3.11 6.84
C PHE A 76 -14.70 2.96 7.38
N LEU A 77 -15.11 3.78 8.35
CA LEU A 77 -16.43 3.66 8.99
C LEU A 77 -17.60 3.83 8.00
N PRO A 78 -17.58 4.79 7.04
CA PRO A 78 -18.65 4.92 6.06
C PRO A 78 -18.81 3.68 5.18
N SER A 79 -17.70 3.04 4.78
CA SER A 79 -17.76 1.81 3.98
C SER A 79 -18.40 0.68 4.78
N LEU A 80 -18.02 0.53 6.05
CA LEU A 80 -18.59 -0.49 6.94
C LEU A 80 -20.09 -0.28 7.15
N GLN A 81 -20.50 0.96 7.42
CA GLN A 81 -21.93 1.27 7.60
C GLN A 81 -22.75 0.99 6.34
N ALA A 82 -22.22 1.33 5.17
CA ALA A 82 -22.89 1.11 3.89
C ALA A 82 -22.99 -0.38 3.53
N ASN A 83 -21.90 -1.15 3.71
CA ASN A 83 -21.82 -2.52 3.22
C ASN A 83 -22.23 -3.57 4.28
N TRP A 84 -21.97 -3.31 5.57
CA TRP A 84 -22.15 -4.27 6.67
C TRP A 84 -23.22 -3.82 7.68
N GLY A 85 -23.72 -2.58 7.56
CA GLY A 85 -24.76 -2.03 8.43
C GLY A 85 -24.24 -1.36 9.71
N ALA A 86 -25.17 -0.96 10.58
CA ALA A 86 -24.82 -0.29 11.84
C ALA A 86 -24.11 -1.23 12.82
N PRO A 87 -23.15 -0.73 13.63
CA PRO A 87 -22.44 -1.57 14.58
C PRO A 87 -23.35 -1.98 15.75
N ASN A 88 -23.13 -3.18 16.26
CA ASN A 88 -23.72 -3.65 17.52
C ASN A 88 -22.65 -3.64 18.61
N GLY A 89 -22.81 -2.79 19.62
CA GLY A 89 -21.80 -2.65 20.69
C GLY A 89 -20.43 -2.18 20.21
N GLY A 90 -20.38 -1.43 19.10
CA GLY A 90 -19.13 -0.99 18.48
C GLY A 90 -18.49 -2.00 17.52
N VAL A 91 -19.11 -3.16 17.31
CA VAL A 91 -18.63 -4.20 16.39
C VAL A 91 -19.45 -4.19 15.09
N TYR A 92 -18.78 -4.20 13.94
CA TYR A 92 -19.41 -4.32 12.63
C TYR A 92 -19.45 -5.79 12.19
N GLY A 93 -20.62 -6.24 11.71
CA GLY A 93 -20.88 -7.64 11.36
C GLY A 93 -21.72 -8.38 12.42
N PRO A 94 -21.76 -9.72 12.39
CA PRO A 94 -20.98 -10.58 11.51
C PRO A 94 -21.42 -10.52 10.06
N ARG A 95 -20.45 -10.51 9.15
CA ARG A 95 -20.67 -10.77 7.72
C ARG A 95 -20.36 -12.23 7.44
N THR A 96 -21.27 -12.92 6.76
CA THR A 96 -21.13 -14.35 6.45
C THR A 96 -21.29 -14.59 4.97
N ASN A 97 -20.39 -15.39 4.37
CA ASN A 97 -20.54 -15.88 3.00
C ASN A 97 -20.27 -17.38 2.93
N ALA A 98 -21.05 -18.07 2.08
CA ALA A 98 -20.90 -19.50 1.82
C ALA A 98 -19.84 -19.76 0.75
N MET A 99 -19.11 -20.86 0.93
CA MET A 99 -18.09 -21.37 0.01
C MET A 99 -18.29 -22.86 -0.23
N ALA A 100 -17.54 -23.45 -1.17
CA ALA A 100 -17.75 -24.81 -1.66
C ALA A 100 -17.85 -25.89 -0.56
N ASN A 101 -17.15 -25.74 0.57
CA ASN A 101 -17.08 -26.74 1.65
C ASN A 101 -17.42 -26.18 3.04
N GLY A 102 -18.09 -25.04 3.11
CA GLY A 102 -18.34 -24.36 4.39
C GLY A 102 -18.78 -22.91 4.23
N TYR A 103 -18.60 -22.13 5.27
CA TYR A 103 -18.81 -20.68 5.25
C TYR A 103 -17.85 -20.03 6.24
N TYR A 104 -17.74 -18.71 6.21
CA TYR A 104 -17.06 -17.96 7.26
C TYR A 104 -18.00 -16.91 7.86
N SER A 105 -17.59 -16.40 9.02
CA SER A 105 -18.22 -15.30 9.73
C SER A 105 -17.13 -14.35 10.18
N VAL A 106 -17.14 -13.11 9.68
CA VAL A 106 -16.14 -12.08 10.00
C VAL A 106 -16.79 -10.90 10.71
N VAL A 107 -16.10 -10.36 11.71
CA VAL A 107 -16.43 -9.10 12.38
C VAL A 107 -15.25 -8.14 12.35
N ILE A 108 -15.54 -6.85 12.38
CA ILE A 108 -14.54 -5.78 12.46
C ILE A 108 -14.79 -4.96 13.71
N ILE A 109 -13.75 -4.80 14.52
CA ILE A 109 -13.74 -4.00 15.73
C ILE A 109 -12.86 -2.78 15.48
N PRO A 110 -13.41 -1.56 15.46
CA PRO A 110 -12.61 -0.34 15.38
C PRO A 110 -11.64 -0.25 16.57
N SER A 111 -10.35 -0.12 16.28
CA SER A 111 -9.27 0.03 17.25
C SER A 111 -8.20 0.97 16.72
N SER A 112 -7.22 1.32 17.56
CA SER A 112 -6.06 2.17 17.20
C SER A 112 -4.77 1.37 17.39
N PRO A 113 -3.77 1.43 16.50
CA PRO A 113 -3.66 2.32 15.32
C PRO A 113 -4.47 1.88 14.08
N GLY A 114 -5.06 0.69 14.08
CA GLY A 114 -5.96 0.22 13.04
C GLY A 114 -7.02 -0.75 13.58
N PRO A 115 -8.06 -1.08 12.79
CA PRO A 115 -9.10 -2.03 13.19
C PRO A 115 -8.58 -3.45 13.42
N THR A 116 -9.27 -4.17 14.30
CA THR A 116 -9.06 -5.60 14.53
C THR A 116 -10.14 -6.38 13.79
N ILE A 117 -9.71 -7.36 12.99
CA ILE A 117 -10.58 -8.23 12.19
C ILE A 117 -10.56 -9.61 12.83
N ILE A 118 -11.73 -10.17 13.13
CA ILE A 118 -11.86 -11.53 13.68
C ILE A 118 -12.74 -12.32 12.73
N ALA A 119 -12.23 -13.44 12.20
CA ALA A 119 -12.95 -14.30 11.30
C ALA A 119 -12.96 -15.74 11.81
N THR A 120 -14.14 -16.37 11.78
CA THR A 120 -14.32 -17.80 12.07
C THR A 120 -14.70 -18.53 10.80
N GLY A 121 -13.93 -19.54 10.41
CA GLY A 121 -14.24 -20.43 9.30
C GLY A 121 -14.90 -21.71 9.79
N TYR A 122 -15.99 -22.12 9.13
CA TYR A 122 -16.78 -23.31 9.44
C TYR A 122 -16.74 -24.27 8.26
N ALA A 123 -16.06 -25.40 8.41
CA ALA A 123 -15.95 -26.43 7.37
C ALA A 123 -16.84 -27.64 7.68
N ASN A 124 -17.58 -28.11 6.68
CA ASN A 124 -18.42 -29.29 6.82
C ASN A 124 -17.57 -30.58 6.82
N ILE A 125 -17.93 -31.55 7.67
CA ILE A 125 -17.34 -32.90 7.67
C ILE A 125 -18.28 -33.81 6.88
N PRO A 126 -17.94 -34.20 5.63
CA PRO A 126 -18.87 -34.89 4.73
C PRO A 126 -19.47 -36.19 5.28
N ALA A 127 -18.74 -36.86 6.19
CA ALA A 127 -19.12 -38.15 6.75
C ALA A 127 -19.91 -38.09 8.07
N LEU A 128 -20.03 -36.91 8.70
CA LEU A 128 -20.54 -36.80 10.08
C LEU A 128 -21.64 -35.74 10.27
N SER A 129 -22.00 -34.96 9.25
CA SER A 129 -22.93 -33.81 9.37
C SER A 129 -22.56 -32.84 10.50
N LEU A 130 -21.27 -32.81 10.86
CA LEU A 130 -20.68 -31.94 11.87
C LEU A 130 -19.85 -30.88 11.17
N GLN A 131 -19.58 -29.78 11.88
CA GLN A 131 -18.70 -28.71 11.40
C GLN A 131 -17.45 -28.61 12.26
N SER A 132 -16.30 -28.48 11.61
CA SER A 132 -15.06 -28.01 12.22
C SER A 132 -15.05 -26.48 12.17
N LYS A 133 -14.58 -25.81 13.23
CA LYS A 133 -14.43 -24.36 13.25
C LYS A 133 -13.03 -23.95 13.70
N ARG A 134 -12.49 -22.89 13.09
CA ARG A 134 -11.23 -22.24 13.48
C ARG A 134 -11.42 -20.73 13.43
N THR A 135 -10.83 -20.02 14.39
CA THR A 135 -10.99 -18.57 14.52
C THR A 135 -9.63 -17.90 14.43
N VAL A 136 -9.54 -16.87 13.60
CA VAL A 136 -8.35 -16.06 13.41
C VAL A 136 -8.66 -14.63 13.82
N GLN A 137 -7.72 -14.01 14.52
CA GLN A 137 -7.68 -12.59 14.80
C GLN A 137 -6.50 -11.95 14.07
N VAL A 138 -6.78 -10.85 13.39
CA VAL A 138 -5.80 -9.98 12.75
C VAL A 138 -5.94 -8.58 13.30
N ALA A 139 -4.85 -8.03 13.84
CA ALA A 139 -4.77 -6.61 14.15
C ALA A 139 -4.05 -5.89 13.00
N THR A 140 -4.57 -4.73 12.61
CA THR A 140 -4.01 -3.94 11.51
C THR A 140 -3.33 -2.67 12.03
N THR A 141 -2.45 -2.10 11.20
CA THR A 141 -1.85 -0.77 11.41
C THR A 141 -2.05 0.07 10.16
N ASP A 142 -2.05 1.39 10.33
CA ASP A 142 -2.06 2.32 9.21
C ASP A 142 -0.79 2.21 8.34
N THR A 143 -0.96 2.41 7.04
CA THR A 143 0.14 2.37 6.06
C THR A 143 0.38 3.76 5.50
N SER A 144 1.62 4.25 5.58
CA SER A 144 2.02 5.52 4.95
C SER A 144 2.19 5.34 3.44
N ALA A 145 1.73 6.31 2.65
CA ALA A 145 2.04 6.38 1.22
C ALA A 145 3.55 6.48 0.96
N TYR A 146 4.24 7.23 1.81
CA TYR A 146 5.58 7.75 1.55
C TYR A 146 6.64 6.91 2.24
N GLY A 147 6.63 5.60 2.00
CA GLY A 147 7.66 4.67 2.50
C GLY A 147 9.00 4.80 1.77
N GLN A 148 8.98 5.32 0.55
CA GLN A 148 10.14 5.48 -0.35
C GLN A 148 10.28 6.96 -0.76
N ALA A 149 11.46 7.35 -1.28
CA ALA A 149 11.65 8.66 -1.89
C ALA A 149 10.76 8.81 -3.13
N VAL A 150 10.84 7.80 -3.99
CA VAL A 150 10.12 7.72 -5.26
C VAL A 150 9.55 6.32 -5.36
N ALA A 151 8.24 6.21 -5.52
CA ALA A 151 7.57 4.98 -5.89
C ALA A 151 6.78 5.19 -7.19
N ALA A 152 7.13 4.44 -8.23
CA ALA A 152 6.42 4.46 -9.49
C ALA A 152 5.69 3.13 -9.72
N LEU A 153 4.48 3.17 -10.28
CA LEU A 153 3.82 1.95 -10.73
C LEU A 153 4.58 1.35 -11.92
N GLN A 154 4.88 2.17 -12.91
CA GLN A 154 5.56 1.81 -14.15
C GLN A 154 7.03 2.26 -14.09
N ASN A 155 7.45 3.20 -14.94
CA ASN A 155 8.85 3.47 -15.21
C ASN A 155 9.42 4.58 -14.32
N VAL A 156 10.69 4.41 -13.95
CA VAL A 156 11.54 5.47 -13.41
C VAL A 156 12.64 5.73 -14.41
N THR A 157 12.75 6.96 -14.89
CA THR A 157 13.80 7.36 -15.84
C THR A 157 14.51 8.62 -15.35
N MET A 158 15.83 8.53 -15.22
CA MET A 158 16.69 9.62 -14.77
C MET A 158 17.61 10.09 -15.90
N ASN A 159 17.18 11.14 -16.60
CA ASN A 159 17.87 11.74 -17.74
C ASN A 159 18.73 12.92 -17.27
N GLY A 160 19.86 12.64 -16.61
CA GLY A 160 20.74 13.69 -16.08
C GLY A 160 22.15 13.22 -15.82
N ASN A 161 23.13 14.10 -16.05
CA ASN A 161 24.49 13.94 -15.54
C ASN A 161 24.57 14.85 -14.30
N ASN A 162 24.62 14.26 -13.09
CA ASN A 162 24.50 14.97 -11.79
C ASN A 162 23.06 15.14 -11.26
N LEU A 163 22.22 14.13 -11.48
CA LEU A 163 21.00 13.96 -10.68
C LEU A 163 21.35 13.26 -9.38
N MET A 164 20.73 13.66 -8.27
CA MET A 164 20.91 13.00 -6.98
C MET A 164 19.58 12.69 -6.32
N VAL A 165 19.48 11.52 -5.70
CA VAL A 165 18.42 11.16 -4.75
C VAL A 165 19.09 10.81 -3.43
N ASP A 166 18.72 11.49 -2.36
CA ASP A 166 19.11 11.13 -1.00
C ASP A 166 17.96 11.36 -0.03
N SER A 167 18.26 11.45 1.26
CA SER A 167 17.26 11.65 2.29
C SER A 167 17.75 12.48 3.46
N TYR A 168 16.81 12.94 4.25
CA TYR A 168 16.98 13.68 5.49
C TYR A 168 15.75 13.42 6.38
N ASP A 169 15.75 13.92 7.61
CA ASP A 169 14.60 13.77 8.51
C ASP A 169 14.18 15.13 9.06
N SER A 170 13.06 15.67 8.59
CA SER A 170 12.60 17.00 8.99
C SER A 170 12.20 17.12 10.47
N ALA A 171 12.02 15.99 11.17
CA ALA A 171 11.74 15.96 12.60
C ALA A 171 12.99 15.79 13.47
N ASP A 172 14.17 15.58 12.88
CA ASP A 172 15.43 15.41 13.61
C ASP A 172 16.49 16.43 13.18
N THR A 173 16.83 17.34 14.10
CA THR A 173 17.84 18.39 13.87
C THR A 173 19.25 17.87 13.62
N ASN A 174 19.55 16.59 13.87
CA ASN A 174 20.80 15.95 13.46
C ASN A 174 20.83 15.64 11.96
N TYR A 175 19.66 15.53 11.33
CA TYR A 175 19.46 15.20 9.93
C TYR A 175 18.66 16.28 9.18
N SER A 176 18.60 17.50 9.73
CA SER A 176 18.00 18.67 9.10
C SER A 176 18.67 19.96 9.59
N ASN A 177 18.40 21.08 8.94
CA ASN A 177 18.69 22.39 9.52
C ASN A 177 17.69 22.74 10.64
N ALA A 178 17.87 23.89 11.29
CA ALA A 178 17.05 24.32 12.42
C ALA A 178 15.58 24.58 12.06
N GLN A 179 15.28 24.71 10.76
CA GLN A 179 13.93 24.92 10.23
C GLN A 179 13.28 23.61 9.75
N GLY A 180 13.94 22.45 9.92
CA GLY A 180 13.42 21.16 9.46
C GLY A 180 13.55 20.94 7.95
N ASN A 181 14.44 21.68 7.28
CA ASN A 181 14.74 21.53 5.85
C ASN A 181 16.05 20.77 5.64
N TYR A 182 16.25 20.28 4.43
CA TYR A 182 17.45 19.57 4.02
C TYR A 182 18.73 20.37 4.29
N ASP A 183 19.76 19.65 4.73
CA ASP A 183 21.11 20.14 4.92
C ASP A 183 22.07 19.09 4.37
N ALA A 184 22.85 19.47 3.35
CA ALA A 184 23.74 18.56 2.64
C ALA A 184 24.82 17.93 3.54
N ALA A 185 25.21 18.59 4.63
CA ALA A 185 26.18 18.05 5.58
C ALA A 185 25.56 16.98 6.50
N LYS A 186 24.22 16.88 6.54
CA LYS A 186 23.46 16.05 7.47
C LYS A 186 22.56 15.02 6.77
N ARG A 187 22.76 14.81 5.47
CA ARG A 187 21.99 13.86 4.67
C ARG A 187 22.22 12.41 5.08
N LYS A 188 21.32 11.53 4.62
CA LYS A 188 21.31 10.08 4.85
C LYS A 188 21.12 9.32 3.53
N ALA A 189 21.47 8.04 3.51
CA ALA A 189 21.25 7.12 2.39
C ALA A 189 19.91 6.35 2.46
N GLY A 190 18.82 7.04 2.78
CA GLY A 190 17.45 6.52 2.78
C GLY A 190 16.63 6.92 1.55
N GLY A 191 17.27 7.43 0.48
CA GLY A 191 16.64 7.88 -0.76
C GLY A 191 16.17 6.74 -1.66
N ASP A 192 15.43 5.78 -1.11
CA ASP A 192 15.01 4.57 -1.82
C ASP A 192 14.10 4.89 -3.01
N VAL A 193 14.38 4.29 -4.16
CA VAL A 193 13.62 4.46 -5.41
C VAL A 193 13.04 3.12 -5.82
N SER A 194 11.76 3.07 -6.21
CA SER A 194 11.08 1.80 -6.46
C SER A 194 10.14 1.82 -7.67
N THR A 195 10.05 0.69 -8.37
CA THR A 195 9.06 0.43 -9.44
C THR A 195 8.25 -0.82 -9.17
N SER A 196 6.95 -0.80 -9.50
CA SER A 196 6.06 -1.96 -9.31
C SER A 196 5.94 -2.86 -10.55
N THR A 197 6.01 -2.34 -11.77
CA THR A 197 5.85 -3.15 -12.99
C THR A 197 6.72 -2.66 -14.15
N GLY A 198 7.39 -1.51 -14.02
CA GLY A 198 8.20 -0.93 -15.08
C GLY A 198 9.70 -1.00 -14.82
N ILE A 199 10.44 -0.39 -15.76
CA ILE A 199 11.89 -0.35 -15.77
C ILE A 199 12.37 0.75 -14.81
N LEU A 200 13.40 0.42 -14.03
CA LEU A 200 14.12 1.39 -13.20
C LEU A 200 15.46 1.70 -13.87
N ASP A 201 15.49 2.80 -14.63
CA ASP A 201 16.70 3.30 -15.29
C ASP A 201 17.25 4.52 -14.55
N VAL A 202 18.35 4.27 -13.82
CA VAL A 202 19.06 5.29 -13.03
C VAL A 202 19.88 6.22 -13.93
N GLY A 203 20.18 5.82 -15.18
CA GLY A 203 21.07 6.60 -16.04
C GLY A 203 22.40 6.94 -15.32
N ASN A 204 22.84 8.18 -15.41
CA ASN A 204 24.06 8.66 -14.73
C ASN A 204 23.76 9.37 -13.39
N ALA A 205 22.62 9.07 -12.75
CA ALA A 205 22.25 9.63 -11.47
C ALA A 205 22.97 8.98 -10.29
N ASN A 206 22.97 9.68 -9.16
CA ASN A 206 23.44 9.19 -7.88
C ASN A 206 22.27 8.95 -6.92
N ILE A 207 21.96 7.69 -6.62
CA ILE A 207 20.96 7.30 -5.63
C ILE A 207 21.70 6.88 -4.36
N PHE A 208 21.49 7.64 -3.28
CA PHE A 208 21.92 7.31 -1.94
C PHE A 208 20.76 6.62 -1.21
N GLY A 209 20.66 5.32 -1.41
CA GLY A 209 19.52 4.50 -1.01
C GLY A 209 19.44 3.22 -1.85
N HIS A 210 18.39 2.44 -1.63
CA HIS A 210 18.15 1.18 -2.35
C HIS A 210 17.31 1.43 -3.60
N VAL A 211 17.55 0.63 -4.63
CA VAL A 211 16.64 0.51 -5.76
C VAL A 211 15.84 -0.78 -5.60
N ARG A 212 14.51 -0.67 -5.71
CA ARG A 212 13.63 -1.84 -5.59
C ARG A 212 12.74 -1.99 -6.81
N THR A 213 12.52 -3.21 -7.23
CA THR A 213 11.61 -3.53 -8.32
C THR A 213 10.67 -4.64 -7.87
N ALA A 214 9.57 -4.84 -8.59
CA ALA A 214 8.78 -6.05 -8.40
C ALA A 214 9.57 -7.32 -8.74
N PRO A 215 9.06 -8.51 -8.35
CA PRO A 215 9.66 -9.77 -8.73
C PRO A 215 9.95 -9.84 -10.22
N LEU A 216 11.15 -10.31 -10.58
CA LEU A 216 11.69 -10.37 -11.95
C LEU A 216 11.98 -9.02 -12.62
N GLY A 217 11.76 -7.90 -11.92
CA GLY A 217 12.18 -6.58 -12.38
C GLY A 217 13.69 -6.43 -12.43
N THR A 218 14.15 -5.43 -13.17
CA THR A 218 15.57 -5.11 -13.34
C THR A 218 15.80 -3.63 -13.13
N ALA A 219 16.90 -3.29 -12.46
CA ALA A 219 17.42 -1.93 -12.38
C ALA A 219 18.73 -1.83 -13.18
N SER A 220 18.94 -0.70 -13.86
CA SER A 220 20.16 -0.42 -14.62
C SER A 220 20.75 0.93 -14.25
N THR A 221 22.07 1.04 -14.39
CA THR A 221 22.84 2.28 -14.25
C THR A 221 23.64 2.53 -15.52
N GLY A 222 23.78 3.79 -15.90
CA GLY A 222 24.75 4.24 -16.90
C GLY A 222 26.20 4.23 -16.37
N PRO A 223 27.19 4.57 -17.20
CA PRO A 223 28.62 4.46 -16.86
C PRO A 223 29.05 5.27 -15.63
N ASN A 224 28.35 6.36 -15.33
CA ASN A 224 28.63 7.21 -14.17
C ASN A 224 27.55 7.11 -13.09
N GLY A 225 26.53 6.29 -13.31
CA GLY A 225 25.44 6.11 -12.35
C GLY A 225 25.90 5.34 -11.13
N ARG A 226 25.30 5.64 -9.98
CA ARG A 226 25.58 4.92 -8.74
C ARG A 226 24.32 4.73 -7.90
N VAL A 227 24.21 3.58 -7.26
CA VAL A 227 23.20 3.25 -6.25
C VAL A 227 23.91 2.61 -5.08
N GLY A 228 23.82 3.19 -3.90
CA GLY A 228 24.61 2.74 -2.75
C GLY A 228 24.40 3.58 -1.51
N ASP A 229 25.22 3.33 -0.49
CA ASP A 229 25.36 4.20 0.67
C ASP A 229 26.06 5.52 0.30
N LEU A 230 26.17 6.44 1.25
CA LEU A 230 26.88 7.70 1.11
C LEU A 230 28.35 7.48 0.67
N PRO A 231 28.97 8.43 -0.04
CA PRO A 231 30.31 8.26 -0.61
C PRO A 231 31.42 7.97 0.40
N ALA A 232 31.19 8.26 1.69
CA ALA A 232 32.10 7.95 2.77
C ALA A 232 32.18 6.43 3.07
N ASN A 233 31.11 5.70 2.81
CA ASN A 233 30.99 4.26 3.08
C ASN A 233 31.16 3.46 1.79
N TRP A 234 30.56 3.92 0.69
CA TRP A 234 30.67 3.28 -0.61
C TRP A 234 30.89 4.30 -1.72
N ASN A 235 32.02 4.19 -2.41
CA ASN A 235 32.40 5.11 -3.49
C ASN A 235 32.49 4.45 -4.88
N GLY A 236 31.84 3.30 -5.08
CA GLY A 236 31.78 2.61 -6.37
C GLY A 236 30.86 3.28 -7.39
N GLN A 237 30.95 2.81 -8.64
CA GLN A 237 29.96 3.04 -9.71
C GLN A 237 29.10 1.78 -9.86
N GLY A 238 27.91 1.94 -10.43
CA GLY A 238 26.93 0.86 -10.55
C GLY A 238 26.08 0.70 -9.30
N ILE A 239 25.63 -0.52 -9.02
CA ILE A 239 24.80 -0.82 -7.86
C ILE A 239 25.65 -1.52 -6.80
N GLU A 240 25.68 -0.98 -5.58
CA GLU A 240 26.32 -1.60 -4.43
C GLU A 240 25.73 -3.00 -4.15
N PRO A 241 26.57 -4.03 -3.88
CA PRO A 241 26.05 -5.36 -3.55
C PRO A 241 25.09 -5.33 -2.35
N GLY A 242 23.83 -5.71 -2.57
CA GLY A 242 22.76 -5.68 -1.56
C GLY A 242 21.81 -4.47 -1.66
N TRP A 243 22.12 -3.49 -2.50
CA TRP A 243 21.33 -2.25 -2.65
C TRP A 243 20.28 -2.34 -3.77
N PHE A 244 20.19 -3.49 -4.42
CA PHE A 244 19.10 -3.85 -5.32
C PHE A 244 18.28 -5.00 -4.75
N LEU A 245 16.97 -4.77 -4.64
CA LEU A 245 15.99 -5.76 -4.22
C LEU A 245 14.88 -5.90 -5.27
N ASN A 246 14.36 -7.10 -5.45
CA ASN A 246 13.30 -7.42 -6.41
C ASN A 246 12.02 -7.92 -5.70
N ASP A 247 11.74 -7.37 -4.52
CA ASP A 247 10.64 -7.74 -3.64
C ASP A 247 9.65 -6.59 -3.41
N PHE A 248 9.72 -5.53 -4.22
CA PHE A 248 8.83 -4.39 -4.06
C PHE A 248 7.40 -4.79 -4.39
N ASN A 249 6.54 -4.73 -3.39
CA ASN A 249 5.12 -4.94 -3.52
C ASN A 249 4.39 -3.85 -2.73
N ALA A 250 3.74 -2.95 -3.46
CA ALA A 250 2.92 -1.90 -2.88
C ALA A 250 1.70 -1.68 -3.77
N ILE A 251 0.55 -1.52 -3.13
CA ILE A 251 -0.69 -1.12 -3.79
C ILE A 251 -0.87 0.37 -3.56
N PHE A 252 -1.08 1.12 -4.64
CA PHE A 252 -1.33 2.55 -4.59
C PHE A 252 -2.80 2.80 -4.96
N PRO A 253 -3.71 2.84 -3.97
CA PRO A 253 -5.13 3.02 -4.23
C PRO A 253 -5.43 4.39 -4.85
N ASP A 254 -6.46 4.42 -5.69
CA ASP A 254 -6.92 5.65 -6.33
C ASP A 254 -7.39 6.69 -5.30
N VAL A 255 -7.04 7.95 -5.56
CA VAL A 255 -7.57 9.08 -4.80
C VAL A 255 -9.05 9.24 -5.10
N THR A 256 -9.86 9.33 -4.04
CA THR A 256 -11.31 9.57 -4.16
C THR A 256 -11.63 11.07 -4.14
N VAL A 257 -12.83 11.44 -4.59
CA VAL A 257 -13.32 12.82 -4.52
C VAL A 257 -13.30 13.31 -3.06
N PRO A 258 -12.58 14.39 -2.73
CA PRO A 258 -12.36 14.78 -1.34
C PRO A 258 -13.60 15.40 -0.67
N PHE A 259 -14.42 16.08 -1.46
CA PHE A 259 -15.69 16.71 -1.08
C PHE A 259 -16.43 17.16 -2.34
N THR A 260 -17.75 17.36 -2.22
CA THR A 260 -18.62 17.77 -3.34
C THR A 260 -19.06 19.23 -3.27
N ASN A 261 -18.83 19.91 -2.14
CA ASN A 261 -19.16 21.32 -1.93
C ASN A 261 -17.97 22.04 -1.30
N GLY A 262 -17.71 23.28 -1.71
CA GLY A 262 -16.62 24.10 -1.17
C GLY A 262 -16.79 25.57 -1.56
N THR A 263 -16.05 26.44 -0.89
CA THR A 263 -16.03 27.88 -1.18
C THR A 263 -15.37 28.12 -2.53
N SER A 264 -15.92 29.01 -3.35
CA SER A 264 -15.29 29.37 -4.62
C SER A 264 -13.98 30.13 -4.39
N VAL A 265 -12.95 29.81 -5.18
CA VAL A 265 -11.69 30.58 -5.16
C VAL A 265 -11.89 31.89 -5.91
N THR A 266 -11.66 33.01 -5.22
CA THR A 266 -11.82 34.35 -5.80
C THR A 266 -10.50 35.12 -5.81
N LYS A 267 -10.25 35.88 -6.88
CA LYS A 267 -9.10 36.81 -6.93
C LYS A 267 -9.29 37.95 -5.93
N ASN A 268 -8.30 38.15 -5.07
CA ASN A 268 -8.15 39.34 -4.26
C ASN A 268 -7.57 40.47 -5.13
N LYS A 269 -8.36 41.52 -5.35
CA LYS A 269 -7.99 42.64 -6.24
C LYS A 269 -7.18 43.74 -5.54
N THR A 270 -7.06 43.68 -4.21
CA THR A 270 -6.54 44.79 -3.40
C THR A 270 -5.37 44.39 -2.49
N GLY A 271 -4.97 43.11 -2.50
CA GLY A 271 -3.87 42.58 -1.68
C GLY A 271 -2.63 42.19 -2.49
N THR A 272 -1.51 42.02 -1.79
CA THR A 272 -0.25 41.52 -2.37
C THR A 272 -0.37 40.09 -2.90
N ASN A 273 -1.25 39.28 -2.30
CA ASN A 273 -1.50 37.90 -2.73
C ASN A 273 -2.75 37.82 -3.60
N THR A 274 -2.65 37.19 -4.77
CA THR A 274 -3.74 37.14 -5.76
C THR A 274 -4.88 36.25 -5.31
N TYR A 275 -4.59 35.11 -4.71
CA TYR A 275 -5.57 34.19 -4.15
C TYR A 275 -5.20 33.95 -2.70
N VAL A 276 -6.18 34.05 -1.79
CA VAL A 276 -5.98 33.82 -0.36
C VAL A 276 -6.96 32.78 0.12
N LEU A 277 -6.44 31.65 0.60
CA LEU A 277 -7.22 30.57 1.20
C LEU A 277 -6.94 30.55 2.70
N SER A 278 -7.96 30.76 3.52
CA SER A 278 -7.77 30.91 4.97
C SER A 278 -7.85 29.58 5.69
N SER A 279 -8.98 28.89 5.58
CA SER A 279 -9.18 27.55 6.11
C SER A 279 -10.44 26.93 5.52
N GLY A 280 -10.48 25.60 5.48
CA GLY A 280 -11.62 24.84 4.99
C GLY A 280 -11.50 24.41 3.52
N ASP A 281 -12.65 24.12 2.93
CA ASP A 281 -12.74 23.48 1.62
C ASP A 281 -13.04 24.51 0.53
N TYR A 282 -12.23 24.49 -0.53
CA TYR A 282 -12.40 25.32 -1.71
C TYR A 282 -12.58 24.46 -2.94
N LEU A 283 -13.56 24.81 -3.78
CA LEU A 283 -13.90 24.06 -4.99
C LEU A 283 -13.82 24.95 -6.23
N VAL A 284 -13.09 24.47 -7.25
CA VAL A 284 -13.09 25.02 -8.60
C VAL A 284 -13.63 23.98 -9.56
N ASN A 285 -14.85 24.22 -10.06
CA ASN A 285 -15.47 23.40 -11.11
C ASN A 285 -14.89 23.81 -12.47
N GLY A 286 -13.84 23.11 -12.91
CA GLY A 286 -13.12 23.37 -14.14
C GLY A 286 -11.64 23.68 -13.88
N ASN A 287 -11.04 24.42 -14.80
CA ASN A 287 -9.61 24.74 -14.75
C ASN A 287 -9.32 25.86 -13.73
N PHE A 288 -8.19 25.76 -13.05
CA PHE A 288 -7.67 26.80 -12.18
C PHE A 288 -6.25 27.19 -12.59
N SER A 289 -6.01 28.49 -12.76
CA SER A 289 -4.70 29.01 -13.17
C SER A 289 -4.20 30.08 -12.20
N VAL A 290 -2.95 29.91 -11.76
CA VAL A 290 -2.16 30.93 -11.09
C VAL A 290 -1.24 31.54 -12.15
N GLY A 291 -1.63 32.70 -12.67
CA GLY A 291 -0.96 33.40 -13.76
C GLY A 291 0.44 33.88 -13.40
N ASN A 292 1.13 34.44 -14.41
CA ASN A 292 2.43 35.07 -14.19
C ASN A 292 2.32 36.23 -13.19
N ASN A 293 3.19 36.25 -12.18
CA ASN A 293 3.16 37.19 -11.06
C ASN A 293 1.91 37.08 -10.17
N GLU A 294 1.19 35.96 -10.22
CA GLU A 294 0.10 35.67 -9.30
C GLU A 294 0.55 34.72 -8.18
N THR A 295 0.03 34.90 -6.97
CA THR A 295 0.34 34.02 -5.84
C THR A 295 -0.92 33.40 -5.25
N LEU A 296 -0.81 32.12 -4.88
CA LEU A 296 -1.78 31.41 -4.06
C LEU A 296 -1.22 31.32 -2.64
N TYR A 297 -1.79 32.12 -1.74
CA TYR A 297 -1.39 32.18 -0.35
C TYR A 297 -2.37 31.41 0.53
N VAL A 298 -1.85 30.53 1.38
CA VAL A 298 -2.62 29.68 2.29
C VAL A 298 -2.27 30.06 3.73
N SER A 299 -3.24 30.57 4.48
CA SER A 299 -3.02 31.09 5.84
C SER A 299 -3.46 30.14 6.96
N GLY A 300 -4.04 28.99 6.62
CA GLY A 300 -4.48 27.96 7.57
C GLY A 300 -4.84 26.64 6.87
N PRO A 301 -5.24 25.59 7.63
CA PRO A 301 -5.49 24.26 7.06
C PRO A 301 -6.58 24.29 5.98
N THR A 302 -6.20 23.94 4.76
CA THR A 302 -7.01 24.13 3.55
C THR A 302 -6.99 22.90 2.65
N ARG A 303 -8.16 22.55 2.10
CA ARG A 303 -8.28 21.59 1.00
C ARG A 303 -8.81 22.33 -0.22
N LEU A 304 -8.05 22.32 -1.31
CA LEU A 304 -8.44 22.90 -2.59
C LEU A 304 -8.68 21.76 -3.57
N TYR A 305 -9.90 21.69 -4.12
CA TYR A 305 -10.27 20.73 -5.14
C TYR A 305 -10.54 21.42 -6.48
N VAL A 306 -9.80 21.03 -7.52
CA VAL A 306 -9.91 21.54 -8.88
C VAL A 306 -10.32 20.39 -9.80
N THR A 307 -11.49 20.45 -10.42
CA THR A 307 -11.99 19.32 -11.23
C THR A 307 -11.37 19.25 -12.63
N GLY A 308 -10.79 20.35 -13.11
CA GLY A 308 -10.07 20.45 -14.38
C GLY A 308 -8.54 20.52 -14.21
N ASN A 309 -7.88 21.19 -15.15
CA ASN A 309 -6.43 21.41 -15.11
C ASN A 309 -6.04 22.41 -14.02
N PHE A 310 -4.91 22.16 -13.36
CA PHE A 310 -4.25 23.15 -12.49
C PHE A 310 -2.98 23.67 -13.17
N THR A 311 -2.85 24.97 -13.37
CA THR A 311 -1.70 25.53 -14.10
C THR A 311 -1.10 26.72 -13.39
N MET A 312 0.19 26.62 -13.04
CA MET A 312 1.01 27.78 -12.69
C MET A 312 1.74 28.30 -13.93
N GLN A 313 1.78 29.62 -14.10
CA GLN A 313 2.41 30.28 -15.25
C GLN A 313 3.48 31.27 -14.80
N GLY A 314 4.47 31.52 -15.65
CA GLY A 314 5.59 32.40 -15.33
C GLY A 314 6.54 31.76 -14.32
N GLN A 315 7.55 31.06 -14.85
CA GLN A 315 8.47 30.18 -14.10
C GLN A 315 9.01 30.76 -12.79
N ASN A 316 9.27 32.08 -12.74
CA ASN A 316 9.78 32.79 -11.57
C ASN A 316 8.76 33.74 -10.91
N GLY A 317 7.56 33.85 -11.46
CA GLY A 317 6.55 34.83 -11.07
C GLY A 317 5.37 34.24 -10.29
N SER A 318 5.06 32.95 -10.44
CA SER A 318 3.97 32.32 -9.70
C SER A 318 4.44 31.49 -8.51
N TYR A 319 3.71 31.61 -7.41
CA TYR A 319 4.05 30.95 -6.14
C TYR A 319 2.82 30.37 -5.46
N ILE A 320 2.98 29.18 -4.89
CA ILE A 320 2.12 28.68 -3.81
C ILE A 320 2.90 28.90 -2.51
N THR A 321 2.35 29.72 -1.61
CA THR A 321 2.98 30.05 -0.33
C THR A 321 2.08 29.62 0.80
N ILE A 322 2.62 28.82 1.72
CA ILE A 322 1.91 28.30 2.88
C ILE A 322 2.48 28.98 4.12
N SER A 323 1.61 29.62 4.89
CA SER A 323 1.96 30.26 6.16
C SER A 323 2.49 29.23 7.17
N PRO A 324 3.39 29.61 8.10
CA PRO A 324 3.67 28.80 9.28
C PRO A 324 2.38 28.34 9.96
N GLY A 325 2.29 27.05 10.28
CA GLY A 325 1.10 26.43 10.89
C GLY A 325 -0.06 26.11 9.93
N ALA A 326 0.02 26.50 8.65
CA ALA A 326 -0.98 26.17 7.64
C ALA A 326 -0.61 24.90 6.87
N THR A 327 -1.61 24.29 6.21
CA THR A 327 -1.43 23.16 5.30
C THR A 327 -2.32 23.33 4.08
N LEU A 328 -1.86 22.81 2.94
CA LEU A 328 -2.62 22.76 1.70
C LEU A 328 -2.64 21.34 1.17
N GLN A 329 -3.85 20.79 1.05
CA GLN A 329 -4.13 19.61 0.26
C GLN A 329 -4.72 20.04 -1.08
N LEU A 330 -3.98 19.86 -2.18
CA LEU A 330 -4.42 20.20 -3.52
C LEU A 330 -4.85 18.92 -4.25
N TYR A 331 -6.15 18.79 -4.51
CA TYR A 331 -6.73 17.72 -5.29
C TYR A 331 -7.00 18.21 -6.71
N VAL A 332 -6.54 17.46 -7.72
CA VAL A 332 -6.75 17.83 -9.14
C VAL A 332 -7.32 16.64 -9.91
N GLY A 333 -8.42 16.89 -10.63
CA GLY A 333 -9.08 15.93 -11.49
C GLY A 333 -10.43 15.41 -10.98
N THR A 334 -10.85 14.28 -11.53
CA THR A 334 -12.10 13.56 -11.25
C THR A 334 -11.85 12.06 -11.37
N THR A 335 -12.79 11.25 -10.93
CA THR A 335 -12.70 9.79 -10.98
C THR A 335 -12.93 9.21 -12.38
N ASP A 336 -13.71 9.87 -13.22
CA ASP A 336 -14.24 9.31 -14.48
C ASP A 336 -14.34 10.34 -15.63
N GLY A 337 -13.69 11.49 -15.51
CA GLY A 337 -13.68 12.54 -16.53
C GLY A 337 -12.58 12.43 -17.59
N PRO A 338 -12.51 13.38 -18.53
CA PRO A 338 -11.42 13.45 -19.50
C PRO A 338 -10.07 13.68 -18.81
N SER A 339 -8.96 13.30 -19.46
CA SER A 339 -7.62 13.49 -18.90
C SER A 339 -7.33 14.96 -18.58
N VAL A 340 -6.78 15.21 -17.40
CA VAL A 340 -6.34 16.54 -16.95
C VAL A 340 -4.86 16.55 -16.60
N SER A 341 -4.25 17.73 -16.66
CA SER A 341 -2.85 17.94 -16.34
C SER A 341 -2.64 19.01 -15.27
N THR A 342 -1.51 18.87 -14.57
CA THR A 342 -1.06 19.81 -13.57
C THR A 342 0.31 20.36 -13.93
N THR A 343 0.47 21.68 -13.85
CA THR A 343 1.79 22.34 -13.91
C THR A 343 2.04 23.11 -12.61
N LEU A 344 3.08 22.71 -11.90
CA LEU A 344 3.58 23.33 -10.67
C LEU A 344 4.89 24.06 -10.97
N LEU A 345 5.09 25.18 -10.28
CA LEU A 345 6.31 25.99 -10.34
C LEU A 345 6.87 26.13 -8.92
N ASN A 346 6.83 27.31 -8.32
CA ASN A 346 7.45 27.55 -7.02
C ASN A 346 6.45 27.22 -5.90
N VAL A 347 6.68 26.14 -5.14
CA VAL A 347 5.71 25.60 -4.20
C VAL A 347 6.32 25.43 -2.81
N ASN A 348 5.70 26.09 -1.82
CA ASN A 348 5.97 25.90 -0.40
C ASN A 348 7.45 26.08 -0.02
N ASN A 349 8.09 27.09 -0.62
CA ASN A 349 9.51 27.37 -0.41
C ASN A 349 9.81 27.59 1.08
N ALA A 350 10.80 26.86 1.61
CA ALA A 350 11.21 26.82 3.03
C ALA A 350 10.19 26.27 4.05
N GLY A 351 9.04 25.73 3.61
CA GLY A 351 8.10 25.00 4.47
C GLY A 351 8.51 23.55 4.71
N ASN A 352 7.72 22.78 5.46
CA ASN A 352 7.94 21.34 5.63
C ASN A 352 7.21 20.55 4.52
N ALA A 353 7.75 19.39 4.12
CA ALA A 353 7.17 18.56 3.07
C ALA A 353 5.74 18.08 3.40
N SER A 354 5.37 18.02 4.68
CA SER A 354 4.00 17.70 5.11
C SER A 354 3.00 18.85 4.93
N ASN A 355 3.45 20.10 4.76
CA ASN A 355 2.54 21.25 4.63
C ASN A 355 1.84 21.31 3.27
N PHE A 356 2.50 20.85 2.19
CA PHE A 356 1.91 20.80 0.85
C PHE A 356 1.75 19.34 0.40
N GLN A 357 0.52 18.96 0.09
CA GLN A 357 0.18 17.60 -0.33
C GLN A 357 -0.62 17.68 -1.62
N TYR A 358 -0.05 17.16 -2.70
CA TYR A 358 -0.71 17.08 -4.00
C TYR A 358 -1.34 15.70 -4.19
N TYR A 359 -2.60 15.69 -4.61
CA TYR A 359 -3.36 14.49 -4.93
C TYR A 359 -3.90 14.57 -6.36
N GLY A 360 -3.42 13.69 -7.23
CA GLY A 360 -3.99 13.47 -8.56
C GLY A 360 -5.09 12.43 -8.47
N LEU A 361 -6.31 12.79 -8.88
CA LEU A 361 -7.43 11.84 -9.04
C LEU A 361 -7.21 10.99 -10.31
N PRO A 362 -7.96 9.89 -10.51
CA PRO A 362 -7.72 8.93 -11.60
C PRO A 362 -7.57 9.52 -13.00
N ASN A 363 -8.31 10.60 -13.35
CA ASN A 363 -8.16 11.23 -14.66
C ASN A 363 -6.96 12.21 -14.76
N ASN A 364 -6.22 12.47 -13.69
CA ASN A 364 -5.01 13.29 -13.74
C ASN A 364 -3.84 12.43 -14.23
N THR A 365 -3.53 12.55 -15.52
CA THR A 365 -2.55 11.70 -16.19
C THR A 365 -1.17 12.34 -16.31
N SER A 366 -1.03 13.61 -15.95
CA SER A 366 0.24 14.33 -16.02
C SER A 366 0.39 15.34 -14.89
N VAL A 367 1.54 15.30 -14.24
CA VAL A 367 2.02 16.33 -13.33
C VAL A 367 3.38 16.77 -13.85
N THR A 368 3.60 18.07 -13.95
CA THR A 368 4.90 18.64 -14.28
C THR A 368 5.28 19.63 -13.21
N TRP A 369 6.50 19.53 -12.72
CA TRP A 369 7.14 20.60 -11.99
C TRP A 369 8.26 21.18 -12.84
N SER A 370 8.23 22.50 -13.04
CA SER A 370 9.19 23.24 -13.86
C SER A 370 9.71 24.53 -13.21
N GLY A 371 9.59 24.62 -11.87
CA GLY A 371 10.02 25.79 -11.09
C GLY A 371 11.55 25.93 -11.01
N ASN A 372 12.01 27.12 -10.64
CA ASN A 372 13.44 27.39 -10.36
C ASN A 372 13.74 27.55 -8.86
N ALA A 373 12.71 27.67 -8.02
CA ALA A 373 12.85 27.62 -6.56
C ALA A 373 12.62 26.20 -6.04
N THR A 374 13.04 25.92 -4.82
CA THR A 374 12.81 24.62 -4.17
C THR A 374 11.33 24.29 -4.10
N TYR A 375 10.98 23.08 -4.53
CA TYR A 375 9.69 22.46 -4.24
C TYR A 375 9.77 21.75 -2.89
N THR A 376 8.80 21.96 -2.01
CA THR A 376 8.72 21.22 -0.74
C THR A 376 7.32 20.71 -0.49
N GLY A 377 7.11 19.40 -0.60
CA GLY A 377 5.78 18.82 -0.55
C GLY A 377 5.75 17.36 -0.96
N THR A 378 4.58 16.76 -0.94
CA THR A 378 4.37 15.40 -1.43
C THR A 378 3.49 15.36 -2.67
N VAL A 379 3.70 14.35 -3.51
CA VAL A 379 2.89 14.08 -4.70
C VAL A 379 2.33 12.66 -4.62
N TYR A 380 1.01 12.52 -4.67
CA TYR A 380 0.34 11.23 -4.76
C TYR A 380 -0.62 11.26 -5.95
N ALA A 381 -0.20 10.69 -7.07
CA ALA A 381 -0.97 10.67 -8.31
C ALA A 381 -0.70 9.36 -9.07
N PRO A 382 -1.29 8.23 -8.62
CA PRO A 382 -0.98 6.89 -9.13
C PRO A 382 -1.15 6.74 -10.65
N GLU A 383 -2.00 7.56 -11.27
CA GLU A 383 -2.27 7.55 -12.71
C GLU A 383 -1.48 8.59 -13.51
N ALA A 384 -0.69 9.44 -12.85
CA ALA A 384 0.05 10.51 -13.52
C ALA A 384 1.50 10.13 -13.82
N GLN A 385 1.98 10.49 -15.01
CA GLN A 385 3.41 10.66 -15.21
C GLN A 385 3.85 11.98 -14.56
N PHE A 386 4.82 11.90 -13.63
CA PHE A 386 5.43 13.07 -13.03
C PHE A 386 6.73 13.42 -13.73
N THR A 387 6.74 14.59 -14.37
CA THR A 387 7.92 15.13 -15.05
C THR A 387 8.53 16.22 -14.20
N LEU A 388 9.76 16.00 -13.77
CA LEU A 388 10.58 16.95 -13.04
C LEU A 388 11.57 17.55 -14.03
N THR A 389 11.36 18.82 -14.37
CA THR A 389 12.27 19.62 -15.19
C THR A 389 12.68 20.84 -14.38
N GLY A 390 13.95 21.23 -14.43
CA GLY A 390 14.43 22.36 -13.61
C GLY A 390 15.72 22.01 -12.90
N GLY A 391 16.07 22.81 -11.90
CA GLY A 391 17.35 22.75 -11.21
C GLY A 391 18.43 23.53 -11.95
N GLY A 392 18.55 24.82 -11.61
CA GLY A 392 19.63 25.67 -12.11
C GLY A 392 20.97 25.29 -11.49
N ASN A 393 22.07 25.70 -12.13
CA ASN A 393 23.43 25.60 -11.57
C ASN A 393 23.52 26.46 -10.30
N GLY A 394 23.30 25.87 -9.12
CA GLY A 394 23.54 26.53 -7.84
C GLY A 394 22.60 26.16 -6.70
N ASN A 395 21.45 25.52 -6.96
CA ASN A 395 20.55 25.09 -5.90
C ASN A 395 21.00 23.74 -5.33
N THR A 396 21.24 23.70 -4.02
CA THR A 396 21.52 22.46 -3.28
C THR A 396 20.25 21.67 -2.95
N SER A 397 19.07 22.25 -3.19
CA SER A 397 17.77 21.64 -2.88
C SER A 397 16.74 22.02 -3.94
N ASP A 398 16.44 21.09 -4.85
CA ASP A 398 15.45 21.30 -5.91
C ASP A 398 14.08 20.76 -5.49
N TYR A 399 14.05 19.55 -4.93
CA TYR A 399 12.83 18.92 -4.43
C TYR A 399 13.05 18.30 -3.06
N GLN A 400 12.14 18.58 -2.13
CA GLN A 400 12.10 18.02 -0.78
C GLN A 400 10.74 17.34 -0.55
N GLY A 401 10.73 16.05 -0.27
CA GLY A 401 9.52 15.29 0.03
C GLY A 401 9.51 13.91 -0.62
N SER A 402 8.35 13.45 -1.07
CA SER A 402 8.20 12.10 -1.64
C SER A 402 7.11 12.07 -2.71
N CYS A 403 7.25 11.19 -3.70
CA CYS A 403 6.25 11.01 -4.74
C CYS A 403 5.84 9.55 -4.99
N ILE A 404 4.53 9.36 -5.19
CA ILE A 404 3.89 8.12 -5.64
C ILE A 404 3.16 8.45 -6.93
N VAL A 405 3.60 7.86 -8.05
CA VAL A 405 3.17 8.26 -9.40
C VAL A 405 3.08 7.06 -10.34
N SER A 406 2.44 7.22 -11.50
CA SER A 406 2.43 6.17 -12.53
C SER A 406 3.83 5.95 -13.10
N SER A 407 4.51 7.03 -13.47
CA SER A 407 5.91 7.02 -13.92
C SER A 407 6.57 8.31 -13.49
N VAL A 408 7.90 8.30 -13.37
CA VAL A 408 8.68 9.51 -13.12
C VAL A 408 9.73 9.70 -14.20
N VAL A 409 9.85 10.93 -14.69
CA VAL A 409 10.94 11.35 -15.56
C VAL A 409 11.61 12.56 -14.92
N MET A 410 12.86 12.39 -14.55
CA MET A 410 13.68 13.47 -14.02
C MET A 410 14.70 13.89 -15.08
N ASN A 411 14.72 15.16 -15.44
CA ASN A 411 15.59 15.67 -16.51
C ASN A 411 16.57 16.71 -15.97
N GLY A 412 17.79 16.69 -16.50
CA GLY A 412 18.80 17.73 -16.27
C GLY A 412 19.60 17.54 -14.96
N HIS A 413 19.96 18.67 -14.34
CA HIS A 413 20.63 18.70 -13.04
C HIS A 413 19.57 18.85 -11.96
N PHE A 414 19.36 17.82 -11.14
CA PHE A 414 18.22 17.81 -10.22
C PHE A 414 18.54 17.04 -8.95
N ASN A 415 18.25 17.64 -7.79
CA ASN A 415 18.43 17.01 -6.49
C ASN A 415 17.08 16.75 -5.81
N PHE A 416 16.80 15.47 -5.57
CA PHE A 416 15.64 14.98 -4.85
C PHE A 416 16.04 14.57 -3.43
N HIS A 417 15.44 15.20 -2.43
CA HIS A 417 15.71 14.94 -1.03
C HIS A 417 14.48 14.36 -0.36
N TYR A 418 14.56 13.10 0.01
CA TYR A 418 13.48 12.43 0.68
C TYR A 418 13.38 12.83 2.15
N ASP A 419 12.21 13.31 2.56
CA ASP A 419 11.92 13.54 3.98
C ASP A 419 11.40 12.25 4.63
N GLU A 420 12.28 11.56 5.36
CA GLU A 420 11.94 10.30 6.05
C GLU A 420 10.83 10.48 7.11
N ASN A 421 10.59 11.70 7.59
CA ASN A 421 9.51 11.96 8.53
C ASN A 421 8.13 11.66 7.92
N LEU A 422 8.02 11.66 6.58
CA LEU A 422 6.79 11.29 5.87
C LEU A 422 6.39 9.82 6.08
N LYS A 423 7.31 8.92 6.47
CA LYS A 423 6.95 7.56 6.93
C LYS A 423 6.05 7.63 8.15
N ARG A 424 6.37 8.52 9.08
CA ARG A 424 5.72 8.64 10.40
C ARG A 424 4.54 9.60 10.40
N SER A 425 4.58 10.66 9.62
CA SER A 425 3.59 11.76 9.66
C SER A 425 2.91 12.04 8.32
N GLY A 426 3.36 11.40 7.24
CA GLY A 426 2.78 11.57 5.91
C GLY A 426 1.45 10.84 5.74
N THR A 427 0.80 11.08 4.61
CA THR A 427 -0.53 10.57 4.28
C THR A 427 -0.65 9.07 4.47
N ARG A 428 -1.73 8.66 5.14
CA ARG A 428 -2.11 7.26 5.29
C ARG A 428 -3.00 6.85 4.15
N ILE A 429 -2.77 5.68 3.59
CA ILE A 429 -3.49 5.19 2.39
C ILE A 429 -4.41 4.02 2.67
N GLY A 430 -4.32 3.43 3.85
CA GLY A 430 -5.10 2.26 4.25
C GLY A 430 -4.48 1.55 5.44
N PHE A 431 -4.82 0.28 5.59
CA PHE A 431 -4.42 -0.60 6.66
C PHE A 431 -3.74 -1.85 6.12
N THR A 432 -2.68 -2.27 6.79
CA THR A 432 -1.97 -3.53 6.54
C THR A 432 -1.97 -4.40 7.80
N VAL A 433 -1.72 -5.69 7.62
CA VAL A 433 -1.62 -6.66 8.72
C VAL A 433 -0.40 -6.34 9.58
N ALA A 434 -0.63 -6.10 10.87
CA ALA A 434 0.44 -5.90 11.86
C ALA A 434 0.68 -7.15 12.71
N PHE A 435 -0.39 -7.92 12.95
CA PHE A 435 -0.36 -9.10 13.81
C PHE A 435 -1.42 -10.11 13.36
N TRP A 436 -1.08 -11.40 13.43
CA TRP A 436 -1.96 -12.53 13.13
C TRP A 436 -1.87 -13.54 14.26
N GLN A 437 -3.02 -14.04 14.72
CA GLN A 437 -3.11 -15.08 15.73
C GLN A 437 -4.35 -15.94 15.52
N GLU A 438 -4.22 -17.25 15.71
CA GLU A 438 -5.34 -18.15 15.88
C GLU A 438 -5.82 -18.17 17.34
N LEU A 439 -7.14 -18.12 17.55
CA LEU A 439 -7.80 -18.07 18.87
C LEU A 439 -8.32 -19.44 19.35
#